data_AF-X1IXR2-F1
#
_entry.id   AF-X1IXR2-F1
#
_cell.length_a   1.000
_cell.length_b   1.000
_cell.length_c   1.000
_cell.angle_alpha   90.00
_cell.angle_beta   90.00
_cell.angle_gamma   90.00
#
_symmetry.space_group_name_H-M   'P 1'
#
loop_
_entity.id
_entity.type
_entity.pdbx_description
1 polymer ?
#
loop_
_entity_poly.entity_id
_entity_poly.type
_entity_poly.pdbx_seq_one_letter_code
_entity_poly.pdbx_strand_id
1 'polypeptide(L)' 'MELTPLKLKPYIADEIFIDLNEVGYNKKRVYAGVSFKLAKNLKCAIFYMWQTTRTGGVCNDINVLGTKLGFTF' A
#
# COMPACT_ATOMS: atom_id res chain seq x y z
N MET A 1 13.45 17.28 -3.20
CA MET A 1 12.42 18.24 -2.73
C MET A 1 11.86 17.70 -1.42
N GLU A 2 12.14 18.38 -0.30
CA GLU A 2 11.56 18.06 1.01
C GLU A 2 10.32 18.95 1.21
N LEU A 3 9.14 18.33 1.40
CA LEU A 3 7.86 19.06 1.35
C LEU A 3 7.47 19.73 2.69
N THR A 4 8.11 19.42 3.81
CA THR A 4 7.79 19.98 5.16
C THR A 4 8.81 19.54 6.23
N PRO A 5 8.87 20.21 7.40
CA PRO A 5 9.75 19.84 8.53
C PRO A 5 9.57 18.39 9.01
N LEU A 6 8.36 17.84 8.81
CA LEU A 6 7.99 16.47 9.17
C LEU A 6 8.64 15.40 8.27
N LYS A 7 9.41 15.80 7.25
CA LYS A 7 10.07 14.91 6.28
C LYS A 7 9.09 13.91 5.67
N LEU A 8 7.94 14.41 5.24
CA LEU A 8 6.92 13.62 4.53
C LEU A 8 7.52 13.03 3.26
N LYS A 9 7.37 11.73 3.08
CA LYS A 9 7.79 10.98 1.90
C LYS A 9 6.56 10.36 1.24
N PRO A 10 5.97 11.03 0.23
CA PRO A 10 4.92 10.42 -0.56
C PRO A 10 5.47 9.19 -1.29
N TYR A 11 4.64 8.18 -1.48
CA TYR A 11 4.97 7.00 -2.25
C TYR A 11 3.74 6.46 -2.97
N ILE A 12 4.01 5.82 -4.10
CA ILE A 12 3.06 5.00 -4.83
C ILE A 12 3.70 3.62 -4.97
N ALA A 13 2.94 2.56 -4.72
CA ALA A 13 3.38 1.18 -4.89
C ALA A 13 2.31 0.36 -5.60
N ASP A 14 2.73 -0.60 -6.41
CA ASP A 14 1.85 -1.56 -7.08
C ASP A 14 2.31 -2.97 -6.71
N GLU A 15 1.36 -3.84 -6.35
CA GLU A 15 1.57 -5.24 -6.02
C GLU A 15 0.65 -6.10 -6.90
N ILE A 16 1.26 -7.02 -7.65
CA ILE A 16 0.55 -7.97 -8.50
C ILE A 16 0.71 -9.35 -7.89
N PHE A 17 -0.40 -10.05 -7.66
CA PHE A 17 -0.40 -11.41 -7.14
C PHE A 17 -0.73 -12.37 -8.30
N ILE A 18 0.17 -13.31 -8.53
CA ILE A 18 0.01 -14.39 -9.49
C ILE A 18 -0.20 -15.66 -8.69
N ASP A 19 -1.33 -16.32 -8.91
CA ASP A 19 -1.55 -17.66 -8.37
C ASP A 19 -0.86 -18.67 -9.30
N LEU A 20 -0.07 -19.58 -8.73
CA LEU A 20 0.65 -20.61 -9.48
C LEU A 20 -0.17 -21.89 -9.63
N ASN A 21 -1.23 -22.04 -8.83
CA ASN A 21 -2.11 -23.22 -8.82
C ASN A 21 -3.42 -22.97 -9.58
N GLU A 22 -3.92 -21.73 -9.59
CA GLU A 22 -5.05 -21.31 -10.41
C GLU A 22 -4.57 -20.57 -11.67
N VAL A 23 -5.24 -20.80 -12.80
CA VAL A 23 -4.88 -20.19 -14.09
C VAL A 23 -5.27 -18.71 -14.11
N GLY A 24 -4.39 -17.80 -13.64
CA GLY A 24 -4.50 -16.38 -13.99
C GLY A 24 -4.02 -15.33 -12.97
N TYR A 25 -4.09 -14.07 -13.42
CA TYR A 25 -3.88 -12.87 -12.62
C TYR A 25 -5.08 -12.63 -11.70
N ASN A 26 -4.98 -13.06 -10.44
CA ASN A 26 -6.13 -13.03 -9.54
C ASN A 26 -6.27 -11.72 -8.75
N LYS A 27 -5.18 -10.96 -8.54
CA LYS A 27 -5.25 -9.77 -7.66
C LYS A 27 -4.21 -8.70 -8.00
N LYS A 28 -4.66 -7.44 -7.98
CA LYS A 28 -3.82 -6.25 -8.08
C LYS A 28 -4.08 -5.34 -6.88
N ARG A 29 -3.04 -4.76 -6.27
CA ARG A 29 -3.15 -3.75 -5.21
C ARG A 29 -2.29 -2.55 -5.54
N VAL A 30 -2.91 -1.39 -5.60
CA VAL A 30 -2.21 -0.11 -5.73
C VAL A 30 -2.31 0.63 -4.41
N TYR A 31 -1.17 1.12 -3.95
CA TYR A 31 -1.04 1.92 -2.74
C TYR A 31 -0.61 3.33 -3.13
N ALA A 32 -1.24 4.33 -2.52
CA ALA A 32 -0.79 5.70 -2.56
C ALA A 32 -0.80 6.24 -1.13
N GLY A 33 0.29 6.83 -0.68
CA GLY A 33 0.36 7.28 0.71
C GLY A 33 1.54 8.17 1.00
N VAL A 34 1.64 8.56 2.26
CA VAL A 34 2.75 9.34 2.80
C VAL A 34 3.33 8.60 3.99
N SER A 35 4.66 8.58 4.08
CA SER A 35 5.38 8.04 5.22
C SER A 35 6.28 9.09 5.85
N PHE A 36 6.43 9.03 7.17
CA PHE A 36 7.21 9.99 7.94
C PHE A 36 7.80 9.33 9.19
N LYS A 37 8.90 9.89 9.68
CA LYS A 37 9.54 9.43 10.91
C LYS A 37 9.04 10.30 12.07
N LEU A 38 8.41 9.70 13.07
CA LEU A 38 8.03 10.39 14.32
C LEU A 38 9.23 10.51 15.25
N ALA A 39 10.02 9.45 15.36
CA ALA A 39 11.22 9.39 16.19
C ALA A 39 12.31 8.59 15.47
N LYS A 40 13.52 8.53 16.04
CA LYS A 40 14.67 7.80 15.45
C LYS A 40 14.31 6.35 15.09
N ASN A 41 13.48 5.73 15.93
CA ASN A 41 13.11 4.32 15.87
C ASN A 41 11.62 4.09 15.51
N LEU A 42 10.87 5.15 15.19
CA LEU A 42 9.44 5.08 14.91
C LEU A 42 9.10 5.71 13.55
N LYS A 43 8.60 4.89 12.64
CA LYS A 43 8.07 5.30 11.33
C LYS A 43 6.55 5.14 11.31
N CYS A 44 5.86 6.16 10.80
CA CYS A 44 4.43 6.12 10.54
C CYS A 44 4.17 6.26 9.04
N ALA A 45 3.07 5.69 8.57
CA ALA A 45 2.56 5.91 7.23
C ALA A 45 1.03 5.95 7.23
N ILE A 46 0.47 6.83 6.41
CA ILE A 46 -0.96 6.89 6.11
C ILE A 46 -1.08 6.62 4.62
N PHE A 47 -1.95 5.70 4.24
CA PHE A 47 -2.06 5.26 2.85
C PHE A 47 -3.49 4.91 2.48
N TYR A 48 -3.80 5.12 1.21
CA TYR A 48 -4.94 4.56 0.54
C TYR A 48 -4.49 3.34 -0.27
N MET A 49 -5.26 2.26 -0.18
CA MET A 49 -5.05 1.04 -0.96
C MET A 49 -6.31 0.79 -1.77
N TRP A 50 -6.14 0.67 -3.09
CA TRP A 50 -7.15 0.15 -3.99
C TRP A 50 -6.73 -1.25 -4.44
N GLN A 51 -7.61 -2.22 -4.28
CA GLN A 51 -7.39 -3.60 -4.66
C GLN A 51 -8.48 -4.06 -5.61
N THR A 52 -8.07 -4.63 -6.72
CA THR A 52 -8.97 -5.27 -7.68
C THR A 52 -8.68 -6.77 -7.70
N THR A 53 -9.71 -7.58 -7.49
CA THR A 53 -9.62 -9.05 -7.53
C THR A 53 -10.53 -9.57 -8.63
N ARG A 54 -10.02 -10.43 -9.51
CA ARG A 54 -10.82 -11.08 -10.56
C ARG A 54 -10.95 -12.56 -10.24
N THR A 55 -12.18 -13.04 -10.10
CA THR A 55 -12.46 -14.46 -9.86
C THR A 55 -13.67 -14.86 -10.68
N GLY A 56 -13.52 -15.85 -11.57
CA GLY A 56 -14.63 -16.42 -12.34
C GLY A 56 -15.45 -15.43 -13.19
N GLY A 57 -14.83 -14.36 -13.68
CA GLY A 57 -15.50 -13.31 -14.49
C GLY A 57 -16.12 -12.17 -13.67
N VAL A 58 -16.11 -12.25 -12.33
CA VAL A 58 -16.54 -11.18 -11.44
C VAL A 58 -15.32 -10.36 -11.00
N CYS A 59 -15.43 -9.03 -11.12
CA CYS A 59 -14.44 -8.08 -10.63
C CYS A 59 -14.91 -7.53 -9.29
N ASN A 60 -14.12 -7.73 -8.23
CA ASN A 60 -14.40 -7.17 -6.91
C ASN A 60 -13.34 -6.13 -6.55
N ASP A 61 -13.78 -4.90 -6.30
CA ASP A 61 -12.95 -3.77 -5.94
C ASP A 61 -13.07 -3.48 -4.44
N ILE A 62 -11.93 -3.36 -3.77
CA ILE A 62 -11.82 -3.05 -2.35
C ILE A 62 -10.98 -1.79 -2.19
N ASN A 63 -11.50 -0.83 -1.43
CA ASN A 63 -10.83 0.42 -1.11
C ASN A 63 -10.59 0.48 0.40
N VAL A 64 -9.36 0.74 0.82
CA VAL A 64 -8.96 0.78 2.23
C VAL A 64 -8.18 2.05 2.49
N LEU A 65 -8.59 2.80 3.51
CA LEU A 65 -7.77 3.85 4.10
C LEU A 65 -7.11 3.26 5.36
N GLY A 66 -5.78 3.30 5.41
CA GLY A 66 -5.00 2.61 6.43
C GLY A 66 -3.87 3.44 7.00
N THR A 67 -3.45 3.04 8.20
CA THR A 67 -2.27 3.59 8.88
C THR A 67 -1.33 2.47 9.27
N LYS A 68 -0.02 2.65 9.08
CA LYS A 68 1.02 1.68 9.43
C LYS A 68 2.05 2.31 10.37
N LEU A 69 2.30 1.65 11.51
CA LEU A 69 3.36 1.98 12.45
C LEU A 69 4.46 0.93 12.36
N GLY A 70 5.71 1.37 12.27
CA GLY A 70 6.89 0.51 12.22
C GLY A 70 7.93 0.93 13.25
N PHE A 71 8.36 -0.02 14.05
CA PHE A 71 9.42 0.14 15.05
C PHE A 71 10.70 -0.53 14.55
N THR A 72 11.85 0.10 14.77
CA THR A 72 13.17 -0.45 14.42
C THR A 72 14.07 -0.37 15.65
N PHE A 73 14.68 -1.49 16.03
CA PHE A 73 15.57 -1.62 17.20
C PHE A 73 17.02 -1.59 16.76
#